data_AF-A0A7T7I936-F1
#
_entry.id   AF-A0A7T7I936-F1
#
_cell.length_a   1.000
_cell.length_b   1.000
_cell.length_c   1.000
_cell.angle_alpha   90.00
_cell.angle_beta   90.00
_cell.angle_gamma   90.00
#
_symmetry.space_group_name_H-M   'P 1'
#
loop_
_entity.id
_entity.type
_entity.pdbx_description
1 polymer ?
#
loop_
_entity_poly.entity_id
_entity_poly.type
_entity_poly.pdbx_seq_one_letter_code
_entity_poly.pdbx_strand_id
1 'polypeptide(L)'
;MLGFPDNGSRRAALRRWIEEDELSVAHFLGQAHQRGKPGTAPARSAEDILVKRDGSCRTRAVLLRRALAEIGVPERCDECGTPPEWNGQPMTLEIDHVNGDWSDDRRENLRLLCPNCHAITSTWCRGGRRSQGEQRDANPHSPAPT
;
A
#
# COMPACT_ATOMS: atom_id res chain seq x y z
N MET A 1 25.46 -1.13 30.61
CA MET A 1 24.43 -1.33 29.56
C MET A 1 24.29 -2.84 29.36
N LEU A 2 23.11 -3.43 29.56
CA LEU A 2 22.91 -4.90 29.74
C LEU A 2 23.20 -5.79 28.50
N GLY A 3 24.01 -5.37 27.54
CA GLY A 3 24.46 -6.23 26.42
C GLY A 3 23.39 -6.65 25.41
N PHE A 4 22.19 -6.08 25.48
CA PHE A 4 21.08 -6.45 24.61
C PHE A 4 20.89 -5.46 23.45
N PRO A 5 20.87 -5.93 22.18
CA PRO A 5 20.55 -5.08 21.04
C PRO A 5 19.11 -4.54 21.07
N ASP A 6 18.93 -3.24 20.84
CA ASP A 6 17.61 -2.62 20.79
C ASP A 6 16.82 -3.06 19.54
N ASN A 7 15.79 -3.88 19.74
CA ASN A 7 14.87 -4.30 18.69
C ASN A 7 13.46 -4.57 19.25
N GLY A 8 12.49 -4.72 18.35
CA GLY A 8 11.08 -4.89 18.71
C GLY A 8 10.82 -6.09 19.64
N SER A 9 11.43 -7.23 19.34
CA SER A 9 11.27 -8.45 20.14
C SER A 9 11.80 -8.29 21.56
N ARG A 10 12.95 -7.62 21.75
CA ARG A 10 13.50 -7.38 23.10
C ARG A 10 12.65 -6.39 23.90
N ARG A 11 12.11 -5.35 23.26
CA ARG A 11 11.17 -4.43 23.91
C ARG A 11 9.88 -5.14 24.34
N ALA A 12 9.39 -6.10 23.54
CA ALA A 12 8.25 -6.94 23.91
C ALA A 12 8.58 -7.87 25.09
N ALA A 13 9.75 -8.52 25.07
CA ALA A 13 10.21 -9.37 26.17
C ALA A 13 10.37 -8.59 27.48
N LEU A 14 10.92 -7.37 27.42
CA LEU A 14 11.03 -6.49 28.58
C LEU A 14 9.66 -6.17 29.20
N ARG A 15 8.65 -5.87 28.36
CA ARG A 15 7.28 -5.63 28.85
C ARG A 15 6.72 -6.86 29.57
N ARG A 16 6.93 -8.05 28.98
CA ARG A 16 6.52 -9.31 29.60
C ARG A 16 7.20 -9.53 30.95
N TRP A 17 8.51 -9.31 31.05
CA TRP A 17 9.23 -9.46 32.33
C TRP A 17 8.77 -8.46 33.39
N ILE A 18 8.46 -7.22 33.00
CA ILE A 18 7.90 -6.21 33.91
C ILE A 18 6.56 -6.67 34.49
N GLU A 19 5.70 -7.30 33.68
CA GLU A 19 4.43 -7.87 34.11
C GLU A 19 4.62 -9.10 35.01
N GLU A 20 5.51 -10.03 34.61
CA GLU A 20 5.83 -11.25 35.37
C GLU A 20 6.41 -10.94 36.77
N ASP A 21 7.26 -9.92 36.87
CA ASP A 21 7.93 -9.52 38.11
C ASP A 21 7.13 -8.46 38.91
N GLU A 22 5.90 -8.14 38.49
CA GLU A 22 5.02 -7.13 39.12
C GLU A 22 5.70 -5.77 39.38
N LEU A 23 6.58 -5.36 38.47
CA LEU A 23 7.37 -4.15 38.63
C LEU A 23 6.55 -2.90 38.31
N SER A 24 6.48 -1.96 39.26
CA SER A 24 5.76 -0.71 39.07
C SER A 24 6.39 0.19 38.01
N VAL A 25 5.68 0.38 36.89
CA VAL A 25 6.03 1.34 35.83
C VAL A 25 5.27 2.67 35.93
N ALA A 26 4.45 2.85 36.97
CA ALA A 26 3.60 4.02 37.14
C ALA A 26 4.38 5.35 37.17
N HIS A 27 5.62 5.33 37.67
CA HIS A 27 6.49 6.50 37.69
C HIS A 27 7.21 6.77 36.35
N PHE A 28 7.26 5.79 35.43
CA PHE A 28 7.84 5.94 34.09
C PHE A 28 6.79 6.48 33.11
N LEU A 29 6.40 7.74 33.28
CA LEU A 29 5.32 8.36 32.48
C LEU A 29 5.67 8.56 30.99
N GLY A 30 6.89 8.22 30.58
CA GLY A 30 7.41 8.52 29.26
C GLY A 30 7.46 10.03 29.01
N GLN A 31 8.38 10.46 28.16
CA GLN A 31 8.33 11.81 27.65
C GLN A 31 7.92 11.65 26.20
N ALA A 32 6.72 12.14 25.86
CA ALA A 32 6.19 12.08 24.51
C ALA A 32 6.95 13.09 23.63
N HIS A 33 8.26 12.90 23.48
CA HIS A 33 9.23 13.88 22.98
C HIS A 33 8.90 14.44 21.60
N GLN A 34 8.09 13.70 20.82
CA GLN A 34 7.61 14.03 19.48
C GLN A 34 6.09 14.25 19.39
N ARG A 35 5.37 14.24 20.52
CA ARG A 35 3.92 14.47 20.50
C ARG A 35 3.62 15.92 20.13
N GLY A 36 2.88 16.10 19.04
CA GLY A 36 2.55 17.42 18.48
C GLY A 36 3.69 18.09 17.73
N LYS A 37 4.88 17.46 17.64
CA LYS A 37 5.96 17.96 16.79
C LYS A 37 5.88 17.29 15.42
N PRO A 38 6.03 18.05 14.33
CA PRO A 38 6.23 17.44 13.02
C PRO A 38 7.49 16.55 13.08
N GLY A 39 7.47 15.43 12.36
CA GLY A 39 8.65 14.58 12.24
C GLY A 39 9.85 15.38 11.74
N THR A 40 11.06 15.00 12.18
CA THR A 40 12.30 15.72 11.84
C THR A 40 12.58 15.76 10.33
N ALA A 41 12.06 14.80 9.57
CA ALA A 41 12.18 14.76 8.11
C ALA A 41 10.89 15.29 7.46
N PRO A 42 11.00 16.14 6.42
CA PRO A 42 9.84 16.55 5.65
C PRO A 42 9.18 15.34 4.99
N ALA A 43 7.86 15.40 4.84
CA ALA A 43 7.15 14.40 4.05
C ALA A 43 7.66 14.49 2.60
N ARG A 44 8.06 13.35 2.03
CA ARG A 44 8.45 13.24 0.61
C ARG A 44 7.29 13.72 -0.26
N SER A 45 7.56 14.42 -1.35
CA SER A 45 6.51 14.83 -2.29
C SER A 45 6.06 13.66 -3.17
N ALA A 46 4.99 13.86 -3.94
CA ALA A 46 4.60 12.89 -4.96
C ALA A 46 5.70 12.65 -6.00
N GLU A 47 6.42 13.69 -6.41
CA GLU A 47 7.50 13.61 -7.40
C GLU A 47 8.67 12.79 -6.88
N ASP A 48 8.98 12.83 -5.59
CA ASP A 48 10.04 11.99 -4.98
C ASP A 48 9.63 10.52 -4.85
N ILE A 49 8.32 10.25 -4.84
CA ILE A 49 7.75 8.93 -4.63
C ILE A 49 7.57 8.22 -5.97
N LEU A 50 6.98 8.89 -6.95
CA LEU A 50 6.55 8.35 -8.24
C LEU A 50 7.69 8.28 -9.26
N VAL A 51 8.75 7.55 -8.91
CA VAL A 51 9.98 7.43 -9.71
C VAL A 51 10.39 5.96 -9.85
N LYS A 52 11.15 5.65 -10.90
CA LYS A 52 11.79 4.35 -11.03
C LYS A 52 13.00 4.27 -10.08
N ARG A 53 13.08 3.19 -9.31
CA ARG A 53 14.13 2.93 -8.32
C ARG A 53 15.08 1.82 -8.77
N ASP A 54 16.22 1.75 -8.13
CA ASP A 54 17.30 0.77 -8.39
C ASP A 54 17.10 -0.60 -7.73
N GLY A 55 15.95 -0.82 -7.07
CA GLY A 55 15.60 -2.13 -6.50
C GLY A 55 16.15 -2.38 -5.09
N SER A 56 16.56 -1.34 -4.36
CA SER A 56 17.00 -1.48 -2.95
C SER A 56 15.86 -1.85 -1.98
N CYS A 57 14.67 -1.24 -2.14
CA CYS A 57 13.49 -1.59 -1.34
C CYS A 57 12.18 -1.21 -2.05
N ARG A 58 11.12 -1.99 -1.82
CA ARG A 58 9.79 -1.70 -2.37
C ARG A 58 9.17 -0.51 -1.64
N THR A 59 8.62 0.44 -2.38
CA THR A 59 7.85 1.55 -1.80
C THR A 59 6.59 1.02 -1.13
N ARG A 60 6.31 1.50 0.09
CA ARG A 60 5.10 1.11 0.83
C ARG A 60 3.86 1.61 0.08
N ALA A 61 2.85 0.75 -0.08
CA ALA A 61 1.62 1.08 -0.80
C ALA A 61 0.89 2.34 -0.27
N VAL A 62 0.98 2.59 1.05
CA VAL A 62 0.41 3.81 1.66
C VAL A 62 1.05 5.10 1.11
N LEU A 63 2.36 5.08 0.83
CA LEU A 63 3.06 6.23 0.24
C LEU A 63 2.65 6.44 -1.22
N LEU A 64 2.53 5.35 -1.97
CA LEU A 64 2.09 5.41 -3.36
C LEU A 64 0.65 5.91 -3.47
N ARG A 65 -0.28 5.41 -2.64
CA ARG A 65 -1.67 5.91 -2.60
C ARG A 65 -1.72 7.41 -2.31
N ARG A 66 -0.95 7.87 -1.32
CA ARG A 66 -0.87 9.29 -0.98
C ARG A 66 -0.34 10.11 -2.16
N ALA A 67 0.74 9.66 -2.79
CA ALA A 67 1.34 10.36 -3.93
C ALA A 67 0.39 10.41 -5.14
N LEU A 68 -0.34 9.33 -5.42
CA LEU A 68 -1.36 9.30 -6.49
C LEU A 68 -2.51 10.28 -6.19
N ALA A 69 -2.98 10.34 -4.94
CA ALA A 69 -4.00 11.29 -4.53
C ALA A 69 -3.52 12.75 -4.65
N GLU A 70 -2.26 13.02 -4.29
CA GLU A 70 -1.62 14.34 -4.36
C GLU A 70 -1.59 14.90 -5.79
N ILE A 71 -1.34 14.05 -6.80
CA ILE A 71 -1.38 14.45 -8.23
C ILE A 71 -2.79 14.36 -8.85
N GLY A 72 -3.82 14.14 -8.04
CA GLY A 72 -5.22 14.15 -8.48
C GLY A 72 -5.70 12.87 -9.17
N VAL A 73 -5.04 11.71 -8.94
CA VAL A 73 -5.57 10.43 -9.42
C VAL A 73 -6.88 10.11 -8.70
N PRO A 74 -7.97 9.85 -9.44
CA PRO A 74 -9.23 9.46 -8.82
C PRO A 74 -9.12 8.15 -8.06
N GLU A 75 -9.67 8.09 -6.85
CA GLU A 75 -9.70 6.89 -6.04
C GLU A 75 -10.82 5.94 -6.49
N ARG A 76 -10.67 5.36 -7.69
CA ARG A 76 -11.58 4.34 -8.25
C ARG A 76 -10.78 3.26 -8.95
N CYS A 77 -11.40 2.11 -9.17
CA CYS A 77 -10.79 1.06 -9.99
C CYS A 77 -10.58 1.57 -11.43
N ASP A 78 -9.36 1.45 -11.95
CA ASP A 78 -9.01 1.86 -13.32
C ASP A 78 -9.60 0.92 -14.39
N GLU A 79 -10.02 -0.30 -14.02
CA GLU A 79 -10.66 -1.24 -14.94
C GLU A 79 -12.19 -1.13 -14.97
N CYS A 80 -12.84 -1.25 -13.80
CA CYS A 80 -14.31 -1.31 -13.72
C CYS A 80 -14.95 -0.05 -13.14
N GLY A 81 -14.17 0.93 -12.70
CA GLY A 81 -14.68 2.19 -12.13
C GLY A 81 -15.25 2.07 -10.71
N THR A 82 -15.18 0.91 -10.06
CA THR A 82 -15.71 0.72 -8.69
C THR A 82 -15.06 1.72 -7.71
N PRO A 83 -15.86 2.42 -6.88
CA PRO A 83 -15.36 3.33 -5.86
C PRO A 83 -14.62 2.57 -4.73
N PRO A 84 -13.98 3.27 -3.78
CA PRO A 84 -13.31 2.64 -2.63
C PRO A 84 -14.34 2.29 -1.54
N GLU A 85 -15.49 1.75 -1.96
CA GLU A 85 -16.61 1.38 -1.11
C GLU A 85 -17.20 0.06 -1.63
N TRP A 86 -17.51 -0.83 -0.69
CA TRP A 86 -18.23 -2.07 -0.96
C TRP A 86 -19.33 -2.24 0.09
N ASN A 87 -20.58 -2.36 -0.36
CA ASN A 87 -21.75 -2.54 0.51
C ASN A 87 -21.85 -1.46 1.62
N GLY A 88 -21.59 -0.19 1.27
CA GLY A 88 -21.61 0.92 2.23
C GLY A 88 -20.45 0.91 3.24
N GLN A 89 -19.44 0.08 3.04
CA GLN A 89 -18.25 -0.01 3.89
C GLN A 89 -16.99 0.37 3.10
N PRO A 90 -16.00 1.04 3.71
CA PRO A 90 -14.75 1.38 3.03
C PRO A 90 -14.03 0.13 2.50
N MET A 91 -13.61 0.18 1.24
CA MET A 91 -12.83 -0.86 0.59
C MET A 91 -11.51 -0.26 0.09
N THR A 92 -10.40 -0.89 0.44
CA THR A 92 -9.09 -0.47 -0.05
C THR A 92 -8.91 -0.89 -1.51
N LEU A 93 -8.65 0.07 -2.39
CA LEU A 93 -8.13 -0.21 -3.72
C LEU A 93 -6.65 -0.60 -3.63
N GLU A 94 -6.30 -1.64 -4.37
CA GLU A 94 -4.98 -2.21 -4.44
C GLU A 94 -4.18 -1.52 -5.54
N ILE A 95 -2.86 -1.38 -5.31
CA ILE A 95 -1.95 -0.81 -6.31
C ILE A 95 -1.38 -1.96 -7.11
N ASP A 96 -1.58 -1.90 -8.42
CA ASP A 96 -0.95 -2.78 -9.38
C ASP A 96 0.08 -2.02 -10.23
N HIS A 97 1.18 -2.71 -10.52
CA HIS A 97 2.22 -2.25 -11.44
C HIS A 97 1.92 -2.90 -12.80
N VAL A 98 1.59 -2.09 -13.81
CA VAL A 98 1.15 -2.59 -15.14
C VAL A 98 2.18 -3.53 -15.77
N ASN A 99 3.47 -3.21 -15.65
CA ASN A 99 4.57 -4.05 -16.15
C ASN A 99 5.00 -5.18 -15.18
N GLY A 100 4.42 -5.25 -13.98
CA GLY A 100 4.79 -6.20 -12.93
C GLY A 100 6.19 -5.97 -12.32
N ASP A 101 6.83 -4.84 -12.61
CA ASP A 101 8.08 -4.37 -12.01
C ASP A 101 7.75 -3.47 -10.82
N TRP A 102 8.01 -3.99 -9.62
CA TRP A 102 7.74 -3.31 -8.37
C TRP A 102 8.65 -2.10 -8.11
N SER A 103 9.77 -1.98 -8.83
CA SER A 103 10.72 -0.88 -8.68
C SER A 103 10.33 0.34 -9.51
N ASP A 104 9.39 0.19 -10.44
CA ASP A 104 8.93 1.24 -11.34
C ASP A 104 7.66 1.89 -10.81
N ASP A 105 7.82 2.81 -9.85
CA ASP A 105 6.70 3.51 -9.19
C ASP A 105 6.21 4.74 -9.98
N ARG A 106 6.61 4.90 -11.25
CA ARG A 106 6.17 6.04 -12.07
C ARG A 106 4.66 5.99 -12.29
N ARG A 107 4.02 7.16 -12.36
CA ARG A 107 2.56 7.30 -12.47
C ARG A 107 1.99 6.46 -13.62
N GLU A 108 2.63 6.46 -14.78
CA GLU A 108 2.21 5.72 -15.97
C GLU A 108 2.20 4.19 -15.79
N ASN A 109 2.95 3.68 -14.82
CA ASN A 109 3.05 2.25 -14.53
C ASN A 109 2.16 1.82 -13.35
N LEU A 110 1.54 2.75 -12.63
CA LEU A 110 0.66 2.45 -11.50
C LEU A 110 -0.81 2.56 -11.87
N ARG A 111 -1.60 1.61 -11.38
CA ARG A 111 -3.07 1.66 -11.44
C ARG A 111 -3.71 1.24 -10.12
N LEU A 112 -4.88 1.80 -9.84
CA LEU A 112 -5.71 1.41 -8.69
C LEU A 112 -6.72 0.37 -9.15
N LEU A 113 -6.78 -0.79 -8.49
CA LEU A 113 -7.70 -1.86 -8.82
C LEU A 113 -8.51 -2.28 -7.59
N CYS A 114 -9.77 -2.65 -7.78
CA CYS A 114 -10.51 -3.35 -6.74
C CYS A 114 -9.97 -4.79 -6.60
N PRO A 115 -10.18 -5.46 -5.45
CA PRO A 115 -9.65 -6.81 -5.21
C PRO A 115 -10.08 -7.83 -6.30
N ASN A 116 -11.28 -7.67 -6.86
CA ASN A 116 -11.79 -8.57 -7.91
C ASN A 116 -11.08 -8.36 -9.25
N CYS A 117 -10.89 -7.11 -9.68
CA CYS A 117 -10.13 -6.80 -10.90
C CYS A 117 -8.65 -7.16 -10.73
N HIS A 118 -8.07 -6.87 -9.57
CA HIS A 118 -6.67 -7.18 -9.34
C HIS A 118 -6.41 -8.69 -9.40
N ALA A 119 -7.30 -9.51 -8.85
CA ALA A 119 -7.19 -10.97 -8.85
C ALA A 119 -7.11 -11.63 -10.25
N ILE A 120 -7.61 -10.96 -11.29
CA ILE A 120 -7.59 -11.46 -12.67
C ILE A 120 -6.43 -10.90 -13.52
N THR A 121 -5.62 -10.01 -12.97
CA THR A 121 -4.47 -9.44 -13.70
C THR A 121 -3.39 -10.50 -13.92
N SER A 122 -2.65 -10.39 -15.02
CA SER A 122 -1.50 -11.27 -15.31
C SER A 122 -0.33 -11.06 -14.34
N THR A 123 -0.32 -9.94 -13.63
CA THR A 123 0.69 -9.53 -12.63
C THR A 123 0.35 -9.99 -11.22
N TRP A 124 -0.91 -10.38 -10.97
CA TRP A 124 -1.38 -10.90 -9.69
C TRP A 124 -0.67 -12.19 -9.30
N CYS A 125 -0.14 -12.23 -8.07
CA CYS A 125 0.48 -13.41 -7.44
C CYS A 125 1.38 -14.20 -8.40
N ARG A 126 2.63 -13.77 -8.64
CA ARG A 126 3.60 -14.54 -9.46
C ARG A 126 3.64 -16.01 -9.02
N GLY A 127 2.91 -16.83 -9.75
CA GLY A 127 2.57 -18.22 -9.44
C GLY A 127 1.50 -18.75 -10.40
N GLY A 128 1.60 -18.44 -11.70
CA GLY A 128 0.74 -19.01 -12.72
C GLY A 128 0.86 -18.28 -14.05
N ARG A 129 1.74 -18.79 -14.93
CA ARG A 129 1.59 -18.55 -16.37
C ARG A 129 0.22 -19.06 -16.79
N ARG A 130 -0.82 -18.22 -16.74
CA ARG A 130 -2.05 -18.50 -17.50
C ARG A 130 -1.77 -18.04 -18.91
N SER A 131 -1.64 -19.04 -19.78
CA SER A 131 -1.56 -18.88 -21.23
C SER A 131 -2.60 -17.87 -21.71
N GLN A 132 -2.16 -17.01 -22.62
CA GLN A 132 -2.96 -16.08 -23.40
C GLN A 132 -4.32 -16.71 -23.77
N GLY A 133 -5.38 -16.24 -23.12
CA GLY A 133 -6.75 -16.48 -23.54
C GLY A 133 -7.17 -15.29 -24.38
N GLU A 134 -7.04 -15.46 -25.70
CA GLU A 134 -7.78 -14.84 -26.80
C GLU A 134 -8.55 -13.53 -26.48
N GLN A 135 -8.05 -12.47 -27.10
CA GLN A 135 -8.78 -11.35 -27.73
C GLN A 135 -10.20 -11.02 -27.24
N ARG A 136 -10.33 -9.75 -26.83
CA ARG A 136 -11.58 -8.98 -26.74
C ARG A 136 -12.36 -9.11 -28.05
N ASP A 137 -13.64 -9.47 -27.97
CA ASP A 137 -14.73 -8.90 -28.77
C ASP A 137 -16.08 -9.34 -28.19
N ALA A 138 -16.83 -8.40 -27.61
CA ALA A 138 -18.30 -8.30 -27.65
C ALA A 138 -18.76 -7.16 -26.72
N ASN A 139 -18.99 -5.98 -27.30
CA ASN A 139 -19.84 -4.95 -26.70
C ASN A 139 -21.31 -5.41 -26.81
N PRO A 140 -22.08 -5.59 -25.72
CA PRO A 140 -23.47 -6.04 -25.82
C PRO A 140 -24.47 -4.90 -26.05
N HIS A 141 -24.03 -3.65 -26.27
CA HIS A 141 -24.94 -2.52 -26.51
C HIS A 141 -24.64 -1.80 -27.82
N SER A 142 -25.37 -2.20 -28.86
CA SER A 142 -25.69 -1.34 -30.00
C SER A 142 -27.16 -1.60 -30.37
N PRO A 143 -28.04 -0.59 -30.34
CA PRO A 143 -29.43 -0.77 -30.78
C PRO A 143 -29.47 -0.88 -32.31
N ALA A 144 -30.34 -1.77 -32.80
CA ALA A 144 -30.56 -1.98 -34.24
C ALA A 144 -31.22 -0.74 -34.88
N PRO A 145 -30.79 -0.30 -36.08
CA PRO A 145 -31.53 0.71 -36.83
C PRO A 145 -32.78 0.09 -37.48
N THR A 146 -33.87 0.86 -37.45
CA THR A 146 -35.17 0.60 -38.11
C THR A 146 -35.08 0.60 -39.63
#